data_AF-A0A6P0DUC1-F1
#
_entry.id   AF-A0A6P0DUC1-F1
#
_cell.length_a   1.000
_cell.length_b   1.000
_cell.length_c   1.000
_cell.angle_alpha   90.00
_cell.angle_beta   90.00
_cell.angle_gamma   90.00
#
_symmetry.space_group_name_H-M   'P 1'
#
loop_
_entity.id
_entity.type
_entity.pdbx_description
1 polymer ?
#
loop_
_entity_poly.entity_id
_entity_poly.type
_entity_poly.pdbx_seq_one_letter_code
_entity_poly.pdbx_strand_id
1 'polypeptide(L)' 'LWAATAAGLGLTIRTPIGLPAKVRPLAPGTIGLPDLPTLGLVLHRAEAEPQPAAARLAELVLQSVHGALREVVA' A
#
# COMPACT_ATOMS: atom_id res chain seq x y z
N LEU A 1 12.94 -5.85 1.08
CA LEU A 1 13.43 -5.45 2.42
C LEU A 1 12.41 -5.84 3.51
N TRP A 2 12.01 -7.11 3.58
CA TRP A 2 11.26 -7.65 4.72
C TRP A 2 12.13 -8.57 5.59
N ALA A 3 13.23 -9.09 5.03
CA ALA A 3 14.09 -10.09 5.66
C ALA A 3 14.64 -9.61 7.01
N ALA A 4 15.21 -8.41 7.09
CA ALA A 4 15.78 -7.88 8.33
C ALA A 4 14.72 -7.70 9.44
N THR A 5 13.58 -7.12 9.10
CA THR A 5 12.46 -6.92 10.05
C THR A 5 11.86 -8.25 10.49
N ALA A 6 11.68 -9.19 9.58
CA ALA A 6 11.18 -10.53 9.90
C ALA A 6 12.19 -11.35 10.74
N ALA A 7 13.48 -11.05 10.65
CA ALA A 7 14.53 -11.64 11.49
C ALA A 7 14.73 -10.93 12.83
N GLY A 8 13.94 -9.88 13.14
CA GLY A 8 14.04 -9.13 14.40
C GLY A 8 15.23 -8.18 14.49
N LEU A 9 15.87 -7.85 13.36
CA LEU A 9 17.08 -7.01 13.34
C LEU A 9 16.80 -5.50 13.30
N GLY A 10 15.53 -5.09 13.24
CA GLY A 10 15.14 -3.69 13.24
C GLY A 10 13.72 -3.42 12.74
N LEU A 11 13.40 -2.13 12.62
CA LEU A 11 12.11 -1.63 12.13
C LEU A 11 12.25 -1.00 10.75
N THR A 12 11.15 -0.90 10.00
CA THR A 12 11.13 -0.27 8.68
C THR A 12 9.83 0.48 8.45
N ILE A 13 9.88 1.59 7.72
CA ILE A 13 8.72 2.37 7.30
C ILE A 13 8.19 1.79 5.98
N ARG A 14 6.93 1.37 5.97
CA ARG A 14 6.26 0.78 4.80
C ARG A 14 4.77 1.13 4.81
N THR A 15 4.17 1.13 3.63
CA THR A 15 2.71 1.02 3.51
C THR A 15 2.26 -0.35 4.04
N PRO A 16 1.04 -0.48 4.56
CA PRO A 16 0.51 -1.78 5.01
C PRO A 16 0.28 -2.77 3.85
N ILE A 17 0.35 -2.31 2.60
CA ILE A 17 0.25 -3.13 1.39
C ILE A 17 1.33 -4.22 1.37
N GLY A 18 0.89 -5.48 1.25
CA GLY A 18 1.78 -6.63 1.11
C GLY A 18 2.55 -6.98 2.39
N LEU A 19 1.99 -6.70 3.57
CA LEU A 19 2.56 -7.07 4.86
C LEU A 19 2.68 -8.60 5.00
N PRO A 20 3.89 -9.16 5.17
CA PRO A 20 4.06 -10.60 5.39
C PRO A 20 3.57 -11.03 6.79
N ALA A 21 3.07 -12.26 6.91
CA ALA A 21 2.54 -12.80 8.18
C ALA A 21 3.55 -12.82 9.35
N LYS A 22 4.86 -12.80 9.07
CA LYS A 22 5.92 -12.83 10.08
C LYS A 22 6.24 -11.47 10.70
N VAL A 23 5.59 -10.40 10.25
CA VAL A 23 5.78 -9.05 10.77
C VAL A 23 4.43 -8.42 11.11
N ARG A 24 4.44 -7.38 11.93
CA ARG A 24 3.24 -6.65 12.34
C ARG A 24 3.46 -5.14 12.26
N PRO A 25 2.41 -4.34 12.02
CA PRO A 25 2.50 -2.89 12.12
C PRO A 25 2.74 -2.45 13.57
N LEU A 26 3.39 -1.30 13.74
CA LEU A 26 3.50 -0.59 15.01
C LEU A 26 2.74 0.72 14.88
N ALA A 27 1.88 1.01 15.86
CA ALA A 27 1.14 2.27 15.90
C ALA A 27 2.10 3.45 16.20
N PRO A 28 1.80 4.66 15.71
CA PRO A 28 2.50 5.87 16.16
C PRO A 28 2.51 5.98 17.69
N GLY A 29 3.56 6.59 18.25
CA GLY A 29 3.75 6.70 19.70
C GLY A 29 4.21 5.41 20.39
N THR A 30 4.03 4.23 19.78
CA THR A 30 4.70 3.00 20.25
C THR A 30 6.20 3.26 20.29
N ILE A 31 6.88 3.02 21.41
CA ILE A 31 8.33 3.25 21.60
C ILE A 31 8.82 4.65 21.18
N GLY A 32 7.97 5.67 21.19
CA GLY A 32 8.33 7.03 20.76
C GLY A 32 8.41 7.21 19.24
N LEU A 33 7.74 6.35 18.46
CA LEU A 33 7.68 6.49 17.00
C LEU A 33 6.88 7.73 16.58
N PRO A 34 7.35 8.48 15.55
CA PRO A 34 6.62 9.62 15.04
C PRO A 34 5.39 9.19 14.23
N ASP A 35 4.47 10.13 14.04
CA ASP A 35 3.45 10.00 13.01
C ASP A 35 4.10 10.01 11.61
N LEU A 36 3.52 9.24 10.69
CA LEU A 36 3.99 9.16 9.31
C LEU A 36 3.01 9.87 8.37
N PRO A 37 3.52 10.53 7.31
CA PRO A 37 2.66 11.11 6.29
C PRO A 37 1.98 10.01 5.46
N THR A 38 0.90 10.38 4.79
CA THR A 38 0.24 9.50 3.83
C THR A 38 0.98 9.50 2.49
N LEU A 39 0.95 8.36 1.80
CA LEU A 39 1.49 8.21 0.44
C LEU A 39 0.33 7.99 -0.54
N GLY A 40 0.25 8.84 -1.56
CA GLY A 40 -0.75 8.69 -2.63
C GLY A 40 -0.43 7.52 -3.56
N LEU A 41 -1.47 6.84 -4.03
CA LEU A 41 -1.38 5.83 -5.10
C LEU A 41 -2.18 6.32 -6.30
N VAL A 42 -1.57 6.31 -7.49
CA VAL A 42 -2.20 6.82 -8.72
C VAL A 42 -2.08 5.79 -9.83
N LEU A 43 -3.18 5.59 -10.57
CA LEU A 43 -3.17 4.82 -11.80
C LEU A 43 -2.77 5.74 -12.97
N HIS A 44 -1.54 5.59 -13.45
CA HIS A 44 -1.07 6.33 -14.62
C HIS A 44 -1.63 5.77 -15.92
N ARG A 45 -1.85 6.67 -16.88
CA ARG A 45 -2.27 6.36 -18.26
C ARG A 45 -1.35 7.07 -19.23
N ALA A 46 -1.09 6.46 -20.38
CA ALA A 46 -0.25 7.05 -21.42
C ALA A 46 -1.02 8.10 -22.22
N GLU A 47 -2.26 7.79 -22.61
CA GLU A 47 -3.14 8.68 -23.37
C GLU A 47 -4.08 9.46 -22.46
N ALA A 48 -4.37 10.71 -22.84
CA ALA A 48 -5.41 11.51 -22.19
C ALA A 48 -6.81 10.92 -22.42
N GLU A 49 -7.03 10.37 -23.62
CA GLU A 49 -8.27 9.70 -24.04
C GLU A 49 -7.96 8.23 -24.41
N PRO A 50 -8.08 7.30 -23.45
CA PRO A 50 -7.82 5.89 -23.71
C PRO A 50 -8.92 5.25 -24.58
N GLN A 51 -8.55 4.24 -25.35
CA GLN A 51 -9.52 3.40 -26.06
C GLN A 51 -10.53 2.78 -25.08
N PRO A 52 -11.77 2.47 -25.51
CA PRO A 52 -12.82 1.97 -24.62
C PRO A 52 -12.42 0.76 -23.76
N ALA A 53 -11.65 -0.18 -24.33
CA ALA A 53 -11.15 -1.35 -23.59
C ALA A 53 -10.16 -0.97 -22.47
N ALA A 54 -9.24 -0.04 -22.74
CA ALA A 54 -8.27 0.44 -21.76
C ALA A 54 -8.94 1.29 -20.67
N ALA A 55 -9.95 2.10 -21.04
CA ALA A 55 -10.78 2.82 -20.09
C ALA A 55 -11.48 1.84 -19.13
N ARG A 56 -12.09 0.79 -19.67
CA ARG A 56 -12.77 -0.22 -18.86
C ARG A 56 -11.82 -0.98 -17.94
N LEU A 57 -10.63 -1.32 -18.42
CA LEU A 57 -9.60 -1.94 -17.58
C LEU A 57 -9.19 -1.02 -16.43
N ALA A 58 -8.99 0.28 -16.69
CA ALA A 58 -8.62 1.24 -15.66
C ALA A 58 -9.67 1.32 -14.53
N GLU A 59 -10.96 1.33 -14.88
CA GLU A 59 -12.06 1.28 -13.92
C GLU A 59 -12.02 0.01 -13.05
N LEU A 60 -11.83 -1.16 -13.67
CA LEU A 60 -11.76 -2.44 -12.97
C LEU A 60 -10.56 -2.49 -12.02
N VAL A 61 -9.39 -2.02 -12.47
CA VAL A 61 -8.18 -1.93 -11.64
C VAL A 61 -8.44 -1.03 -10.44
N LEU A 62 -9.01 0.16 -10.64
CA LEU A 62 -9.34 1.07 -9.54
C LEU A 62 -10.33 0.44 -8.55
N GLN A 63 -11.37 -0.24 -9.04
CA GLN A 63 -12.34 -0.94 -8.19
C GLN A 63 -11.67 -2.03 -7.36
N SER A 64 -10.87 -2.90 -7.98
CA SER A 64 -10.17 -3.99 -7.30
C SER A 64 -9.15 -3.48 -6.29
N VAL A 65 -8.35 -2.46 -6.65
CA VAL A 65 -7.35 -1.87 -5.76
C VAL A 65 -8.02 -1.18 -4.57
N HIS A 66 -9.09 -0.39 -4.78
CA HIS A 66 -9.83 0.21 -3.67
C HIS A 66 -10.47 -0.84 -2.74
N GLY A 67 -10.95 -1.96 -3.28
CA GLY A 67 -11.44 -3.08 -2.48
C GLY A 67 -10.35 -3.66 -1.60
N ALA A 68 -9.21 -4.03 -2.19
CA ALA A 68 -8.08 -4.59 -1.47
C ALA A 68 -7.50 -3.62 -0.42
N LEU A 69 -7.44 -2.32 -0.72
CA LEU A 69 -6.92 -1.33 0.23
C LEU A 69 -7.83 -1.13 1.45
N ARG A 70 -9.15 -1.27 1.30
CA ARG A 70 -10.07 -1.20 2.44
C ARG A 70 -9.83 -2.33 3.44
N GLU A 71 -9.55 -3.54 2.95
CA GLU A 71 -9.21 -4.68 3.81
C GLU A 71 -7.88 -4.49 4.56
N VAL A 72 -6.95 -3.74 3.97
CA VAL A 72 -5.60 -3.53 4.51
C VAL A 72 -5.53 -2.35 5.49
N VAL A 73 -6.43 -1.36 5.36
CA VAL A 73 -6.45 -0.12 6.17
C VAL A 73 -7.48 -0.17 7.29
N ALA A 74 -8.44 -1.11 7.26
CA ALA A 74 -9.39 -1.36 8.35
C ALA A 74 -8.72 -2.02 9.56
#